data_AF-A0A0C3S4V1-F1
#
_entry.id   AF-A0A0C3S4V1-F1
#
_cell.length_a   1.000
_cell.length_b   1.000
_cell.length_c   1.000
_cell.angle_alpha   90.00
_cell.angle_beta   90.00
_cell.angle_gamma   90.00
#
_symmetry.space_group_name_H-M   'P 1'
#
loop_
_entity.id
_entity.type
_entity.pdbx_description
1 polymer ?
#
loop_
_entity_poly.entity_id
_entity_poly.type
_entity_poly.pdbx_seq_one_letter_code
_entity_poly.pdbx_strand_id
1 'polypeptide(L)'
;GPVFHYMASCNGDCTSFDATKAKWFKVDQDGYDSGVWATTKLISNNLEVTMTIPAQLKAGQYLIRHELVALHDAGQPQFYPSCAQVNVQGSGTQEPAASDLVSIPGVYNDVQFPDIWDDSFHSFTLPAPPVAFASGGSTSGGSSPSSSESASSSVHATSTSSSTSASHTSAPTSTARPSASSSIVSAPAASSTGRCKSRAQRRAVASERMVKRHSSHARRHRH
;
A
#
# COMPACT_ATOMS: atom_id res chain seq x y z
N GLY A 1 -7.26 9.48 3.77
CA GLY A 1 -6.11 9.72 2.88
C GLY A 1 -5.94 8.56 1.91
N PRO A 2 -4.92 8.62 1.03
CA PRO A 2 -4.69 7.60 0.02
C PRO A 2 -4.06 6.33 0.58
N VAL A 3 -4.13 5.25 -0.20
CA VAL A 3 -3.51 3.95 0.06
C VAL A 3 -2.65 3.57 -1.14
N PHE A 4 -1.44 3.08 -0.87
CA PHE A 4 -0.49 2.67 -1.92
C PHE A 4 0.03 1.27 -1.68
N HIS A 5 0.27 0.57 -2.79
CA HIS A 5 0.99 -0.69 -2.82
C HIS A 5 2.18 -0.58 -3.75
N TYR A 6 3.36 -0.86 -3.23
CA TYR A 6 4.60 -0.90 -3.98
C TYR A 6 5.23 -2.28 -3.92
N MET A 7 5.99 -2.61 -4.95
CA MET A 7 6.89 -3.76 -4.95
C MET A 7 8.31 -3.32 -5.28
N ALA A 8 9.30 -4.07 -4.81
CA ALA A 8 10.70 -3.88 -5.17
C ALA A 8 11.39 -5.24 -5.29
N SER A 9 12.10 -5.46 -6.40
CA SER A 9 12.94 -6.65 -6.55
C SER A 9 14.07 -6.61 -5.53
N CYS A 10 14.32 -7.75 -4.88
CA CYS A 10 15.51 -7.92 -4.02
C CYS A 10 16.77 -8.22 -4.84
N ASN A 11 16.64 -8.42 -6.16
CA ASN A 11 17.72 -8.82 -7.08
C ASN A 11 18.51 -10.03 -6.56
N GLY A 12 17.80 -10.98 -5.94
CA GLY A 12 18.38 -12.07 -5.18
C GLY A 12 17.57 -12.34 -3.92
N ASP A 13 18.24 -12.62 -2.82
CA ASP A 13 17.60 -13.00 -1.57
C ASP A 13 17.13 -11.80 -0.75
N CYS A 14 15.82 -11.74 -0.45
CA CYS A 14 15.26 -10.67 0.36
C CYS A 14 15.71 -10.72 1.83
N THR A 15 16.21 -11.85 2.35
CA THR A 15 16.60 -11.93 3.77
C THR A 15 17.79 -11.03 4.09
N SER A 16 18.70 -10.83 3.14
CA SER A 16 19.91 -10.01 3.25
C SER A 16 19.80 -8.66 2.54
N PHE A 17 18.70 -8.42 1.82
CA PHE A 17 18.51 -7.22 1.02
C PHE A 17 18.36 -5.95 1.87
N ASP A 18 19.08 -4.89 1.47
CA ASP A 18 18.97 -3.56 2.08
C ASP A 18 17.82 -2.77 1.44
N ALA A 19 16.66 -2.80 2.09
CA ALA A 19 15.46 -2.11 1.64
C ALA A 19 15.63 -0.57 1.53
N THR A 20 16.69 0.04 2.09
CA THR A 20 16.96 1.46 1.89
C THR A 20 17.47 1.79 0.48
N LYS A 21 17.95 0.78 -0.24
CA LYS A 21 18.41 0.86 -1.64
C LYS A 21 17.36 0.37 -2.64
N ALA A 22 16.19 -0.04 -2.14
CA ALA A 22 15.10 -0.53 -2.96
C ALA A 22 14.68 0.49 -4.01
N LYS A 23 14.45 -0.01 -5.22
CA LYS A 23 13.77 0.69 -6.30
C LYS A 23 12.35 0.17 -6.37
N TRP A 24 11.42 0.98 -5.90
CA TRP A 24 10.02 0.63 -5.75
C TRP A 24 9.28 0.99 -7.03
N PHE A 25 8.39 0.12 -7.49
CA PHE A 25 7.38 0.44 -8.48
C PHE A 25 6.01 0.28 -7.84
N LYS A 26 5.06 1.10 -8.27
CA LYS A 26 3.70 1.06 -7.75
C LYS A 26 2.92 -0.04 -8.48
N VAL A 27 2.22 -0.89 -7.74
CA VAL A 27 1.39 -1.97 -8.30
C VAL A 27 -0.10 -1.73 -8.14
N ASP A 28 -0.49 -0.90 -7.19
CA ASP A 28 -1.88 -0.51 -6.96
C ASP A 28 -1.94 0.79 -6.13
N GLN A 29 -3.03 1.54 -6.27
CA GLN A 29 -3.33 2.72 -5.48
C GLN A 29 -4.82 2.99 -5.41
N ASP A 30 -5.26 3.60 -4.31
CA ASP A 30 -6.58 4.21 -4.21
C ASP A 30 -6.44 5.58 -3.52
N GLY A 31 -7.26 6.53 -3.96
CA GLY A 31 -7.13 7.95 -3.65
C GLY A 31 -8.39 8.56 -3.06
N TYR A 32 -8.58 9.85 -3.36
CA TYR A 32 -9.84 10.53 -3.12
C TYR A 32 -10.69 10.43 -4.37
N ASP A 33 -11.87 9.86 -4.24
CA ASP A 33 -12.82 9.72 -5.34
C ASP A 33 -14.24 9.90 -4.81
N SER A 34 -15.04 10.71 -5.51
CA SER A 34 -16.46 10.92 -5.22
C SER A 34 -16.77 11.25 -3.75
N GLY A 35 -15.96 12.11 -3.13
CA GLY A 35 -16.13 12.51 -1.73
C GLY A 35 -15.50 11.57 -0.70
N VAL A 36 -14.93 10.44 -1.14
CA VAL A 36 -14.50 9.34 -0.25
C VAL A 36 -13.02 9.05 -0.43
N TRP A 37 -12.29 9.01 0.68
CA TRP A 37 -10.89 8.58 0.71
C TRP A 37 -10.77 7.05 0.71
N ALA A 38 -9.69 6.55 0.12
CA ALA A 38 -9.30 5.14 0.17
C ALA A 38 -9.27 4.56 1.59
N THR A 39 -8.76 5.30 2.58
CA THR A 39 -8.80 4.85 3.99
C THR A 39 -10.23 4.69 4.53
N THR A 40 -11.20 5.47 4.05
CA THR A 40 -12.61 5.32 4.43
C THR A 40 -13.19 4.05 3.81
N LYS A 41 -12.92 3.80 2.52
CA LYS A 41 -13.29 2.55 1.84
C LYS A 41 -12.71 1.33 2.55
N LEU A 42 -11.44 1.41 2.97
CA LEU A 42 -10.76 0.38 3.76
C LEU A 42 -11.48 0.08 5.09
N ILE A 43 -11.89 1.12 5.82
CA ILE A 43 -12.67 0.96 7.08
C ILE A 43 -14.01 0.29 6.78
N SER A 44 -14.71 0.71 5.73
CA SER A 44 -15.97 0.10 5.31
C SER A 44 -15.82 -1.35 4.86
N ASN A 45 -14.64 -1.73 4.36
CA ASN A 45 -14.30 -3.09 3.95
C ASN A 45 -13.59 -3.89 5.07
N ASN A 46 -13.99 -3.69 6.32
CA ASN A 46 -13.50 -4.45 7.48
C ASN A 46 -11.96 -4.41 7.65
N LEU A 47 -11.33 -3.30 7.26
CA LEU A 47 -9.87 -3.09 7.28
C LEU A 47 -9.08 -4.02 6.34
N GLU A 48 -9.73 -4.53 5.29
CA GLU A 48 -9.11 -5.39 4.28
C GLU A 48 -8.90 -4.64 2.96
N VAL A 49 -7.75 -4.87 2.34
CA VAL A 49 -7.45 -4.44 0.97
C VAL A 49 -6.87 -5.60 0.19
N THR A 50 -7.29 -5.74 -1.06
CA THR A 50 -6.76 -6.74 -1.98
C THR A 50 -5.96 -6.02 -3.05
N MET A 51 -4.73 -6.48 -3.30
CA MET A 51 -3.94 -6.08 -4.45
C MET A 51 -3.56 -7.31 -5.27
N THR A 52 -3.40 -7.13 -6.57
CA THR A 52 -3.00 -8.21 -7.48
C THR A 52 -1.55 -8.02 -7.90
N ILE A 53 -0.72 -9.06 -7.75
CA ILE A 53 0.63 -9.06 -8.30
C ILE A 53 0.52 -9.17 -9.83
N PRO A 54 1.14 -8.27 -10.61
CA PRO A 54 1.03 -8.30 -12.07
C PRO A 54 1.50 -9.64 -12.65
N ALA A 55 0.69 -10.28 -13.51
CA ALA A 55 0.98 -11.62 -14.05
C ALA A 55 2.23 -11.65 -14.95
N GLN A 56 2.50 -10.54 -15.63
CA GLN A 56 3.67 -10.31 -16.48
C GLN A 56 4.96 -10.07 -15.69
N LEU A 57 4.89 -9.83 -14.37
CA LEU A 57 6.07 -9.56 -13.55
C LEU A 57 6.99 -10.78 -13.53
N LYS A 58 8.28 -10.52 -13.75
CA LYS A 58 9.33 -11.54 -13.68
C LYS A 58 9.33 -12.25 -12.33
N ALA A 59 9.36 -13.59 -12.35
CA ALA A 59 9.48 -14.39 -11.15
C ALA A 59 10.77 -14.06 -10.36
N GLY A 60 10.70 -14.13 -9.03
CA GLY A 60 11.80 -13.77 -8.14
C GLY A 60 11.36 -13.38 -6.73
N GLN A 61 12.31 -13.02 -5.87
CA GLN A 61 11.99 -12.51 -4.54
C GLN A 61 11.79 -10.99 -4.55
N TYR A 62 10.70 -10.54 -3.94
CA TYR A 62 10.31 -9.14 -3.87
C TYR A 62 9.96 -8.73 -2.43
N LEU A 63 10.15 -7.45 -2.16
CA LEU A 63 9.47 -6.77 -1.07
C LEU A 63 8.12 -6.25 -1.57
N ILE A 64 7.08 -6.40 -0.76
CA ILE A 64 5.81 -5.66 -0.88
C ILE A 64 5.82 -4.59 0.20
N ARG A 65 5.38 -3.38 -0.14
CA ARG A 65 5.17 -2.27 0.78
C ARG A 65 3.74 -1.75 0.62
N HIS A 66 2.91 -1.99 1.63
CA HIS A 66 1.61 -1.38 1.79
C HIS A 66 1.77 -0.09 2.60
N GLU A 67 1.15 1.01 2.19
CA GLU A 67 1.23 2.27 2.91
C GLU A 67 -0.10 3.02 2.91
N LEU A 68 -0.55 3.41 4.11
CA LEU A 68 -1.60 4.40 4.29
C LEU A 68 -0.95 5.77 4.51
N VAL A 69 -1.52 6.83 3.94
CA VAL A 69 -1.15 8.20 4.27
C VAL A 69 -2.36 8.90 4.89
N ALA A 70 -2.27 9.22 6.19
CA ALA A 70 -3.30 10.00 6.86
C ALA A 70 -3.03 11.49 6.65
N LEU A 71 -4.08 12.23 6.31
CA LEU A 71 -4.04 13.65 5.93
C LEU A 71 -4.96 14.51 6.82
N HIS A 72 -5.33 14.01 8.01
CA HIS A 72 -6.28 14.71 8.89
C HIS A 72 -5.69 15.99 9.50
N ASP A 73 -4.38 16.04 9.69
CA ASP A 73 -3.66 17.25 10.05
C ASP A 73 -3.23 17.98 8.76
N ALA A 74 -3.79 19.18 8.54
CA ALA A 74 -3.54 19.97 7.33
C ALA A 74 -2.03 20.21 7.12
N GLY A 75 -1.54 19.86 5.93
CA GLY A 75 -0.12 20.00 5.56
C GLY A 75 0.86 19.11 6.35
N GLN A 76 0.39 18.21 7.22
CA GLN A 76 1.22 17.33 8.05
C GLN A 76 0.87 15.86 7.80
N PRO A 77 1.30 15.28 6.66
CA PRO A 77 0.99 13.90 6.32
C PRO A 77 1.62 12.92 7.31
N GLN A 78 0.87 11.88 7.69
CA GLN A 78 1.34 10.80 8.55
C GLN A 78 1.39 9.49 7.74
N PHE A 79 2.57 8.86 7.69
CA PHE A 79 2.83 7.68 6.85
C PHE A 79 2.83 6.39 7.67
N TYR A 80 2.05 5.39 7.23
CA TYR A 80 1.90 4.09 7.88
C TYR A 80 2.31 2.95 6.94
N PRO A 81 3.62 2.69 6.75
CA PRO A 81 4.10 1.60 5.93
C PRO A 81 4.11 0.26 6.67
N SER A 82 3.74 -0.81 5.96
CA SER A 82 3.99 -2.20 6.32
C SER A 82 4.67 -2.92 5.16
N CYS A 83 5.55 -3.87 5.46
CA CYS A 83 6.28 -4.62 4.44
C CYS A 83 6.23 -6.13 4.66
N ALA A 84 6.15 -6.85 3.55
CA ALA A 84 6.24 -8.30 3.48
C ALA A 84 7.32 -8.72 2.47
N GLN A 85 7.86 -9.91 2.66
CA GLN A 85 8.73 -10.56 1.68
C GLN A 85 7.92 -11.64 0.98
N VAL A 86 8.02 -11.71 -0.35
CA VAL A 86 7.32 -12.71 -1.15
C VAL A 86 8.26 -13.30 -2.18
N ASN A 87 8.01 -14.55 -2.52
CA ASN A 87 8.65 -15.23 -3.64
C ASN A 87 7.61 -15.34 -4.77
N VAL A 88 7.68 -14.44 -5.74
CA VAL A 88 6.78 -14.39 -6.90
C VAL A 88 7.12 -15.54 -7.83
N GLN A 89 6.11 -16.34 -8.15
CA GLN A 89 6.16 -17.44 -9.11
C GLN A 89 5.33 -17.10 -10.34
N GLY A 90 5.59 -17.77 -11.47
CA GLY A 90 4.86 -17.58 -12.72
C GLY A 90 5.77 -17.62 -13.94
N SER A 91 5.18 -17.39 -15.12
CA SER A 91 5.87 -17.32 -16.41
C SER A 91 6.13 -15.90 -16.91
N GLY A 92 5.75 -14.88 -16.13
CA GLY A 92 6.05 -13.48 -16.42
C GLY A 92 7.56 -13.26 -16.56
N THR A 93 7.93 -12.36 -17.47
CA THR A 93 9.33 -12.03 -17.77
C THR A 93 9.60 -10.52 -17.76
N GLN A 94 8.57 -9.70 -17.58
CA GLN A 94 8.71 -8.25 -17.63
C GLN A 94 9.18 -7.69 -16.29
N GLU A 95 10.04 -6.68 -16.39
CA GLU A 95 10.48 -5.85 -15.27
C GLU A 95 9.81 -4.46 -15.42
N PRO A 96 9.56 -3.74 -14.31
CA PRO A 96 9.01 -2.39 -14.38
C PRO A 96 9.94 -1.46 -15.17
N ALA A 97 9.38 -0.51 -15.92
CA ALA A 97 10.20 0.45 -16.64
C ALA A 97 11.01 1.32 -15.67
N ALA A 98 12.18 1.80 -16.09
CA ALA A 98 13.00 2.67 -15.26
C ALA A 98 12.26 3.97 -14.84
N SER A 99 11.31 4.43 -15.65
CA SER A 99 10.42 5.56 -15.35
C SER A 99 9.45 5.30 -14.20
N ASP A 100 9.15 4.04 -13.91
CA ASP A 100 8.18 3.64 -12.88
C ASP A 100 8.86 3.40 -11.52
N LEU A 101 10.19 3.44 -11.50
CA LEU A 101 11.01 3.17 -10.33
C LEU A 101 11.25 4.43 -9.50
N VAL A 102 10.92 4.36 -8.22
CA VAL A 102 11.14 5.42 -7.23
C VAL A 102 11.96 4.95 -6.04
N SER A 103 12.53 5.91 -5.31
CA SER A 103 13.15 5.67 -4.01
C SER A 103 12.25 6.15 -2.88
N ILE A 104 12.19 5.35 -1.82
CA ILE A 104 11.44 5.65 -0.59
C ILE A 104 12.40 5.49 0.59
N PRO A 105 12.84 6.59 1.24
CA PRO A 105 12.38 7.98 1.10
C PRO A 105 12.80 8.64 -0.23
N GLY A 106 12.08 9.70 -0.62
CA GLY A 106 12.35 10.51 -1.82
C GLY A 106 11.09 10.84 -2.61
N VAL A 107 10.21 9.85 -2.80
CA VAL A 107 8.99 9.98 -3.62
C VAL A 107 8.01 11.07 -3.15
N TYR A 108 8.08 11.47 -1.88
CA TYR A 108 7.18 12.46 -1.28
C TYR A 108 7.78 13.86 -1.14
N ASN A 109 9.02 14.08 -1.57
CA ASN A 109 9.73 15.33 -1.30
C ASN A 109 9.09 16.55 -1.97
N ASP A 110 8.56 16.38 -3.18
CA ASP A 110 7.97 17.46 -3.98
C ASP A 110 6.44 17.46 -3.94
N VAL A 111 5.85 16.72 -3.00
CA VAL A 111 4.40 16.55 -2.90
C VAL A 111 3.82 17.66 -2.04
N GLN A 112 2.91 18.43 -2.63
CA GLN A 112 2.06 19.37 -1.91
C GLN A 112 0.86 18.60 -1.35
N PHE A 113 0.91 18.27 -0.06
CA PHE A 113 -0.22 17.62 0.61
C PHE A 113 -1.34 18.64 0.86
N PRO A 114 -2.61 18.29 0.57
CA PRO A 114 -3.72 19.24 0.64
C PRO A 114 -4.10 19.56 2.08
N ASP A 115 -4.74 20.71 2.27
CA ASP A 115 -5.67 20.89 3.38
C ASP A 115 -7.02 20.27 2.96
N ILE A 116 -7.41 19.18 3.62
CA ILE A 116 -8.63 18.45 3.28
C ILE A 116 -9.89 19.07 3.90
N TRP A 117 -9.73 20.12 4.71
CA TRP A 117 -10.81 20.84 5.38
C TRP A 117 -11.20 22.13 4.66
N ASP A 118 -10.43 22.53 3.65
CA ASP A 118 -10.75 23.66 2.78
C ASP A 118 -11.98 23.31 1.93
N ASP A 119 -13.01 24.17 1.93
CA ASP A 119 -14.23 24.00 1.13
C ASP A 119 -13.94 23.94 -0.39
N SER A 120 -12.78 24.43 -0.83
CA SER A 120 -12.30 24.36 -2.21
C SER A 120 -11.59 23.04 -2.55
N PHE A 121 -11.37 22.14 -1.58
CA PHE A 121 -10.77 20.84 -1.81
C PHE A 121 -11.74 19.88 -2.51
N HIS A 122 -11.41 19.51 -3.75
CA HIS A 122 -12.24 18.58 -4.55
C HIS A 122 -11.44 17.41 -5.14
N SER A 123 -10.10 17.49 -5.13
CA SER A 123 -9.26 16.47 -5.74
C SER A 123 -7.86 16.45 -5.14
N PHE A 124 -7.20 15.31 -5.22
CA PHE A 124 -5.80 15.15 -4.85
C PHE A 124 -5.10 14.27 -5.88
N THR A 125 -4.08 14.82 -6.55
CA THR A 125 -3.25 14.04 -7.47
C THR A 125 -2.32 13.15 -6.63
N LEU A 126 -2.44 11.84 -6.82
CA LEU A 126 -1.64 10.89 -6.07
C LEU A 126 -0.16 11.00 -6.46
N PRO A 127 0.76 11.07 -5.49
CA PRO A 127 2.19 11.13 -5.76
C PRO A 127 2.75 9.83 -6.33
N ALA A 128 4.00 9.90 -6.81
CA ALA A 128 4.74 8.85 -7.50
C ALA A 128 4.23 8.54 -8.92
N PRO A 129 5.02 7.81 -9.75
CA PRO A 129 4.60 7.37 -11.06
C PRO A 129 3.27 6.58 -11.04
N PRO A 130 2.62 6.45 -12.21
CA PRO A 130 1.45 5.59 -12.37
C PRO A 130 1.68 4.15 -11.92
N VAL A 131 0.59 3.39 -11.80
CA VAL A 131 0.67 1.94 -11.57
C VAL A 131 1.43 1.28 -12.72
N ALA A 132 2.52 0.59 -12.38
CA ALA A 132 3.34 -0.13 -13.33
C ALA A 132 2.52 -1.24 -13.99
N PHE A 133 2.83 -1.54 -15.25
CA PHE A 133 2.18 -2.57 -16.04
C PHE A 133 0.66 -2.43 -16.23
N ALA A 134 0.07 -1.25 -15.98
CA ALA A 134 -1.33 -0.98 -16.26
C ALA A 134 -1.66 -0.99 -17.77
N SER A 135 -0.63 -0.92 -18.63
CA SER A 135 -0.77 -0.88 -20.08
C SER A 135 -0.35 -2.19 -20.75
N GLY A 136 -1.33 -3.00 -21.12
CA GLY A 136 -1.27 -3.70 -22.40
C GLY A 136 -1.51 -2.70 -23.53
N GLY A 137 -0.53 -1.81 -23.79
CA GLY A 137 -0.54 -0.87 -24.90
C GLY A 137 -1.10 0.54 -24.61
N SER A 138 -0.45 1.51 -25.27
CA SER A 138 -0.81 2.93 -25.43
C SER A 138 -0.29 3.89 -24.35
N THR A 139 1.00 4.20 -24.48
CA THR A 139 1.50 5.56 -24.30
C THR A 139 0.59 6.57 -25.00
N SER A 140 -0.11 7.38 -24.22
CA SER A 140 -0.70 8.64 -24.70
C SER A 140 -0.09 9.78 -23.89
N GLY A 141 1.07 10.25 -24.38
CA GLY A 141 1.36 11.67 -24.30
C GLY A 141 0.45 12.40 -25.31
N GLY A 142 -0.13 13.52 -24.89
CA GLY A 142 -0.95 14.38 -25.75
C GLY A 142 -1.70 15.37 -24.85
N SER A 143 -1.23 16.61 -24.70
CA SER A 143 -1.51 17.74 -25.62
C SER A 143 -3.00 18.02 -25.78
N SER A 144 -3.42 19.21 -25.35
CA SER A 144 -4.71 19.83 -25.68
C SER A 144 -4.99 19.74 -27.19
N PRO A 145 -6.27 19.61 -27.59
CA PRO A 145 -6.99 20.81 -28.00
C PRO A 145 -8.52 20.83 -27.73
N SER A 146 -9.03 22.07 -27.65
CA SER A 146 -10.26 22.64 -28.22
C SER A 146 -11.54 21.79 -28.39
N SER A 147 -12.58 22.30 -27.71
CA SER A 147 -14.01 22.39 -28.00
C SER A 147 -14.58 21.85 -29.32
N SER A 148 -15.64 21.04 -29.22
CA SER A 148 -16.86 21.13 -30.05
C SER A 148 -18.00 20.29 -29.44
N GLU A 149 -19.22 20.84 -29.51
CA GLU A 149 -20.48 20.40 -28.89
C GLU A 149 -21.12 19.13 -29.48
N SER A 150 -21.90 18.41 -28.66
CA SER A 150 -23.36 18.15 -28.81
C SER A 150 -23.85 16.74 -28.41
N ALA A 151 -24.66 16.76 -27.33
CA ALA A 151 -26.00 16.18 -27.13
C ALA A 151 -26.32 14.65 -27.16
N SER A 152 -26.89 14.21 -26.02
CA SER A 152 -28.02 13.27 -25.77
C SER A 152 -27.89 11.79 -26.18
N SER A 153 -28.41 10.79 -25.46
CA SER A 153 -29.64 10.70 -24.65
C SER A 153 -29.68 9.48 -23.69
N SER A 154 -30.35 9.69 -22.54
CA SER A 154 -31.10 8.81 -21.62
C SER A 154 -31.28 7.30 -21.91
N VAL A 155 -31.28 6.43 -20.87
CA VAL A 155 -32.42 6.10 -19.97
C VAL A 155 -32.04 5.17 -18.79
N HIS A 156 -32.68 5.44 -17.65
CA HIS A 156 -32.87 4.61 -16.44
C HIS A 156 -33.52 3.23 -16.75
N ALA A 157 -33.10 2.10 -16.18
CA ALA A 157 -33.28 1.54 -14.82
C ALA A 157 -34.49 0.59 -14.64
N THR A 158 -34.23 -0.45 -13.83
CA THR A 158 -35.13 -1.15 -12.89
C THR A 158 -35.79 -2.47 -13.33
N SER A 159 -35.27 -3.56 -12.74
CA SER A 159 -35.90 -4.69 -12.03
C SER A 159 -37.26 -5.25 -12.47
N THR A 160 -37.39 -6.59 -12.50
CA THR A 160 -38.45 -7.35 -11.78
C THR A 160 -38.09 -8.86 -11.68
N SER A 161 -38.40 -9.38 -10.51
CA SER A 161 -38.25 -10.71 -9.90
C SER A 161 -39.16 -11.84 -10.42
N SER A 162 -38.79 -13.11 -10.11
CA SER A 162 -39.60 -14.21 -9.51
C SER A 162 -39.06 -15.59 -9.95
N SER A 163 -38.51 -16.41 -9.04
CA SER A 163 -39.13 -17.45 -8.18
C SER A 163 -39.01 -18.85 -8.77
N THR A 164 -38.47 -19.83 -8.01
CA THR A 164 -39.14 -21.08 -7.63
C THR A 164 -38.28 -21.95 -6.70
N SER A 165 -38.97 -22.58 -5.75
CA SER A 165 -38.54 -23.48 -4.68
C SER A 165 -37.81 -24.76 -5.13
N ALA A 166 -36.97 -25.32 -4.24
CA ALA A 166 -37.16 -26.68 -3.72
C ALA A 166 -36.19 -26.97 -2.56
N SER A 167 -36.76 -27.55 -1.51
CA SER A 167 -36.18 -28.05 -0.26
C SER A 167 -35.45 -29.37 -0.43
N HIS A 168 -34.27 -29.57 0.18
CA HIS A 168 -33.82 -30.89 0.63
C HIS A 168 -32.90 -30.82 1.86
N THR A 169 -33.15 -31.78 2.72
CA THR A 169 -32.65 -32.12 4.06
C THR A 169 -31.17 -32.54 4.06
N SER A 170 -30.41 -32.15 5.10
CA SER A 170 -29.62 -33.05 5.99
C SER A 170 -28.53 -32.30 6.77
N ALA A 171 -28.51 -32.50 8.09
CA ALA A 171 -27.44 -32.13 9.01
C ALA A 171 -26.18 -32.98 8.78
N PRO A 172 -24.99 -32.52 9.23
CA PRO A 172 -24.48 -33.12 10.47
C PRO A 172 -23.69 -32.17 11.41
N THR A 173 -23.85 -32.47 12.70
CA THR A 173 -22.85 -32.60 13.77
C THR A 173 -21.68 -31.62 13.87
N SER A 174 -21.78 -30.76 14.87
CA SER A 174 -20.74 -29.91 15.45
C SER A 174 -19.65 -30.73 16.16
N THR A 175 -18.39 -30.56 15.74
CA THR A 175 -17.22 -30.89 16.56
C THR A 175 -16.43 -29.61 16.81
N ALA A 176 -16.46 -29.15 18.07
CA ALA A 176 -15.73 -27.99 18.54
C ALA A 176 -14.21 -28.22 18.46
N ARG A 177 -13.48 -27.24 17.93
CA ARG A 177 -12.00 -27.17 17.95
C ARG A 177 -11.58 -25.90 18.70
N PRO A 178 -10.60 -25.96 19.61
CA PRO A 178 -10.36 -24.90 20.58
C PRO A 178 -9.73 -23.65 19.96
N SER A 179 -10.20 -22.50 20.45
CA SER A 179 -9.68 -21.16 20.21
C SER A 179 -8.22 -21.05 20.62
N ALA A 180 -7.35 -20.70 19.66
CA ALA A 180 -6.02 -20.20 19.93
C ALA A 180 -6.05 -18.67 19.94
N SER A 181 -6.08 -18.10 21.15
CA SER A 181 -5.86 -16.67 21.38
C SER A 181 -4.51 -16.25 20.78
N SER A 182 -4.55 -15.42 19.74
CA SER A 182 -3.37 -14.72 19.24
C SER A 182 -3.45 -13.28 19.74
N SER A 183 -2.65 -13.00 20.76
CA SER A 183 -2.43 -11.65 21.29
C SER A 183 -1.70 -10.81 20.24
N ILE A 184 -2.45 -9.93 19.58
CA ILE A 184 -1.88 -8.84 18.77
C ILE A 184 -1.24 -7.84 19.73
N VAL A 185 0.09 -7.88 19.82
CA VAL A 185 0.87 -6.86 20.51
C VAL A 185 0.89 -5.63 19.62
N SER A 186 0.16 -4.59 20.04
CA SER A 186 0.25 -3.24 19.47
C SER A 186 1.69 -2.75 19.50
N ALA A 187 2.27 -2.49 18.33
CA ALA A 187 3.52 -1.77 18.21
C ALA A 187 3.25 -0.26 18.42
N PRO A 188 4.10 0.46 19.14
CA PRO A 188 3.92 1.90 19.34
C PRO A 188 4.17 2.64 18.03
N ALA A 189 3.33 3.64 17.77
CA ALA A 189 3.53 4.62 16.71
C ALA A 189 4.89 5.31 16.92
N ALA A 190 5.76 5.19 15.94
CA ALA A 190 6.96 6.01 15.85
C ALA A 190 6.83 6.81 14.56
N SER A 191 6.98 8.13 14.64
CA SER A 191 7.30 8.98 13.50
C SER A 191 8.49 8.38 12.78
N SER A 192 8.21 7.59 11.75
CA SER A 192 9.21 6.84 11.00
C SER A 192 9.21 7.35 9.57
N THR A 193 10.39 7.48 9.00
CA THR A 193 10.63 7.98 7.64
C THR A 193 10.18 7.01 6.55
N GLY A 194 9.07 6.29 6.74
CA GLY A 194 8.50 5.41 5.72
C GLY A 194 9.31 4.14 5.43
N ARG A 195 10.37 3.85 6.19
CA ARG A 195 11.39 2.83 5.87
C ARG A 195 11.00 1.43 6.31
N CYS A 196 10.98 0.50 5.37
CA CYS A 196 10.94 -0.93 5.67
C CYS A 196 12.33 -1.42 6.09
N LYS A 197 12.41 -2.11 7.23
CA LYS A 197 13.65 -2.71 7.75
C LYS A 197 13.41 -4.19 8.02
N SER A 198 14.38 -5.03 7.67
CA SER A 198 14.33 -6.46 7.96
C SER A 198 14.30 -6.72 9.47
N ARG A 199 13.71 -7.85 9.90
CA ARG A 199 13.65 -8.22 11.32
C ARG A 199 15.04 -8.37 11.94
N ALA A 200 16.01 -8.88 11.17
CA ALA A 200 17.41 -8.96 11.55
C ALA A 200 18.02 -7.56 11.78
N GLN A 201 17.77 -6.62 10.86
CA GLN A 201 18.22 -5.22 11.02
C GLN A 201 17.55 -4.52 12.21
N ARG A 202 16.26 -4.76 12.47
CA ARG A 202 15.58 -4.22 13.66
C ARG A 202 16.21 -4.72 14.95
N ARG A 203 16.57 -6.01 15.02
CA ARG A 203 17.26 -6.62 16.17
C ARG A 203 18.67 -6.08 16.37
N ALA A 204 19.43 -5.91 15.29
CA ALA A 204 20.78 -5.33 15.35
C ALA A 204 20.74 -3.88 15.88
N VAL A 205 19.86 -3.03 15.35
CA VAL A 205 19.72 -1.63 15.81
C VAL A 205 19.25 -1.54 17.26
N ALA A 206 18.36 -2.44 17.69
CA ALA A 206 17.93 -2.52 19.10
C ALA A 206 19.09 -2.91 20.01
N SER A 207 19.92 -3.88 19.59
CA SER A 207 21.10 -4.34 20.33
C SER A 207 22.14 -3.22 20.47
N GLU A 208 22.47 -2.50 19.40
CA GLU A 208 23.42 -1.37 19.46
C GLU A 208 22.94 -0.24 20.39
N ARG A 209 21.63 0.07 20.37
CA ARG A 209 21.05 1.08 21.28
C ARG A 209 21.13 0.65 22.74
N MET A 210 20.94 -0.64 23.02
CA MET A 210 21.02 -1.19 24.37
C MET A 210 22.46 -1.17 24.90
N VAL A 211 23.44 -1.51 24.04
CA VAL A 211 24.88 -1.42 24.37
C VAL A 211 25.27 0.02 24.68
N LYS A 212 24.89 0.99 23.85
CA LYS A 212 25.17 2.42 24.10
C LYS A 212 24.56 2.92 25.42
N ARG A 213 23.34 2.49 25.75
CA ARG A 213 22.70 2.83 27.04
C ARG A 213 23.47 2.25 28.24
N HIS A 214 23.85 0.97 28.20
CA HIS A 214 24.65 0.37 29.28
C HIS A 214 26.02 1.03 29.43
N SER A 215 26.71 1.36 28.34
CA SER A 215 28.00 2.07 28.42
C SER A 215 27.86 3.47 29.01
N SER A 216 26.77 4.19 28.71
CA SER A 216 26.51 5.51 29.28
C SER A 216 26.15 5.46 30.77
N HIS A 217 25.44 4.42 31.21
CA HIS A 217 25.09 4.23 32.61
C HIS A 217 26.31 3.85 33.46
N ALA A 218 27.18 2.98 32.94
CA ALA A 218 28.42 2.60 33.59
C ALA A 218 29.42 3.77 33.76
N ARG A 219 29.41 4.74 32.82
CA ARG A 219 30.21 5.97 32.94
C ARG A 219 29.67 6.95 33.98
N ARG A 220 28.36 7.01 34.19
CA ARG A 220 27.74 7.87 35.22
C ARG A 220 27.95 7.38 36.65
N HIS A 221 28.26 6.10 36.87
CA HIS A 221 28.54 5.54 38.19
C HIS A 221 30.03 5.57 38.58
N ARG A 222 30.90 6.14 37.73
CA ARG A 222 32.34 6.30 38.01
C ARG A 222 32.75 7.74 38.32
N HIS A 223 31.78 8.62 38.57
CA HIS A 223 32.00 9.98 39.06
C HIS A 223 31.29 10.17 40.39
#